data_AF-A0A645EM42-F1
#
_entry.id   AF-A0A645EM42-F1
#
_cell.length_a   1.000
_cell.length_b   1.000
_cell.length_c   1.000
_cell.angle_alpha   90.00
_cell.angle_beta   90.00
_cell.angle_gamma   90.00
#
_symmetry.space_group_name_H-M   'P 1'
#
loop_
_entity.id
_entity.type
_entity.pdbx_description
1 polymer ?
#
loop_
_entity_poly.entity_id
_entity_poly.type
_entity_poly.pdbx_seq_one_letter_code
_entity_poly.pdbx_strand_id
1 'polypeptide(L)'
;MDEAAASDQLAETLTSLQNLIEKHARELTRINSELKEKRESMKSVFENDVQLEEAKAEVERQNVALKERKSQLQSDPQVTSLKVDIAELNEQKKELEETLSNHLVNYHALTNSTSFDTSDGDQWEFNIKAKIKGKKMEKTDN
;
A
#
# COMPACT_ATOMS: atom_id res chain seq x y z
N MET A 1 18.16 -78.40 0.59
CA MET A 1 17.59 -78.25 1.94
C MET A 1 17.70 -76.81 2.48
N ASP A 2 18.54 -75.93 1.88
CA ASP A 2 18.67 -74.52 2.31
C ASP A 2 17.49 -73.59 1.92
N GLU A 3 16.78 -73.89 0.84
CA GLU A 3 15.80 -72.96 0.26
C GLU A 3 14.52 -72.80 1.11
N ALA A 4 14.08 -73.88 1.78
CA ALA A 4 12.92 -73.83 2.69
C ALA A 4 13.21 -73.02 3.96
N ALA A 5 14.39 -73.18 4.56
CA ALA A 5 14.79 -72.44 5.75
C ALA A 5 14.96 -70.94 5.48
N ALA A 6 15.49 -70.57 4.31
CA ALA A 6 15.60 -69.17 3.89
C ALA A 6 14.22 -68.53 3.63
N SER A 7 13.27 -69.31 3.07
CA SER A 7 11.89 -68.87 2.88
C SER A 7 11.16 -68.63 4.21
N ASP A 8 11.34 -69.51 5.19
CA ASP A 8 10.72 -69.37 6.51
C ASP A 8 11.28 -68.14 7.28
N GLN A 9 12.60 -67.92 7.25
CA GLN A 9 13.21 -66.73 7.84
C GLN A 9 12.74 -65.42 7.17
N LEU A 10 12.54 -65.43 5.86
CA LEU A 10 12.00 -64.29 5.12
C LEU A 10 10.54 -64.02 5.54
N ALA A 11 9.72 -65.06 5.67
CA ALA A 11 8.33 -64.93 6.12
C ALA A 11 8.22 -64.38 7.56
N GLU A 12 9.08 -64.82 8.46
CA GLU A 12 9.15 -64.28 9.83
C GLU A 12 9.57 -62.80 9.84
N THR A 13 10.57 -62.43 9.03
CA THR A 13 11.03 -61.05 8.90
C THR A 13 9.94 -60.13 8.33
N LEU A 14 9.22 -60.59 7.30
CA LEU A 14 8.10 -59.86 6.71
C LEU A 14 6.97 -59.66 7.72
N THR A 15 6.64 -60.69 8.49
CA THR A 15 5.60 -60.62 9.54
C THR A 15 5.99 -59.63 10.64
N SER A 16 7.24 -59.66 11.09
CA SER A 16 7.78 -58.72 12.08
C SER A 16 7.72 -57.27 11.58
N LEU A 17 8.13 -57.04 10.32
CA LEU A 17 8.07 -55.73 9.68
C LEU A 17 6.63 -55.23 9.54
N GLN A 18 5.71 -56.11 9.15
CA GLN A 18 4.30 -55.77 9.02
C GLN A 18 3.68 -55.35 10.36
N ASN A 19 3.98 -56.07 11.45
CA ASN A 19 3.55 -55.71 12.79
C ASN A 19 4.11 -54.34 13.24
N LEU A 20 5.37 -54.06 12.91
CA LEU A 20 6.01 -52.78 13.22
C LEU A 20 5.38 -51.62 12.44
N ILE A 21 5.15 -51.82 11.13
CA ILE A 21 4.47 -50.85 10.27
C ILE A 21 3.07 -50.58 10.80
N GLU A 22 2.31 -51.62 11.15
CA GLU A 22 0.96 -51.45 11.68
C GLU A 22 0.95 -50.68 13.00
N LYS A 23 1.87 -51.01 13.92
CA LYS A 23 2.04 -50.28 15.19
C LYS A 23 2.31 -48.80 14.94
N HIS A 24 3.23 -48.47 14.03
CA HIS A 24 3.55 -47.08 13.72
C HIS A 24 2.43 -46.35 12.98
N ALA A 25 1.71 -47.00 12.08
CA ALA A 25 0.57 -46.42 11.38
C ALA A 25 -0.56 -46.06 12.36
N ARG A 26 -0.85 -46.95 13.33
CA ARG A 26 -1.83 -46.70 14.40
C ARG A 26 -1.40 -45.53 15.29
N GLU A 27 -0.12 -45.49 15.67
CA GLU A 27 0.42 -44.41 16.50
C GLU A 27 0.41 -43.06 15.78
N LEU A 28 0.77 -43.03 14.49
CA LEU A 28 0.70 -41.82 13.68
C LEU A 28 -0.74 -41.30 13.57
N THR A 29 -1.71 -42.19 13.40
CA THR A 29 -3.14 -41.83 13.36
C THR A 29 -3.58 -41.22 14.69
N ARG A 30 -3.19 -41.81 15.82
CA ARG A 30 -3.45 -41.28 17.17
C ARG A 30 -2.86 -39.88 17.35
N ILE A 31 -1.57 -39.71 17.05
CA ILE A 31 -0.86 -38.43 17.17
C ILE A 31 -1.52 -37.36 16.29
N ASN A 32 -1.92 -37.69 15.07
CA ASN A 32 -2.59 -36.74 14.18
C ASN A 32 -3.95 -36.28 14.73
N SER A 33 -4.72 -37.18 15.35
CA SER A 33 -5.97 -36.81 16.02
C SER A 33 -5.72 -35.87 17.19
N GLU A 34 -4.77 -36.20 18.05
CA GLU A 34 -4.41 -35.37 19.21
C GLU A 34 -3.91 -33.99 18.78
N LEU A 35 -3.08 -33.91 17.74
CA LEU A 35 -2.64 -32.63 17.18
C LEU A 35 -3.81 -31.77 16.70
N LYS A 36 -4.81 -32.38 16.06
CA LYS A 36 -6.01 -31.67 15.61
C LYS A 36 -6.79 -31.13 16.80
N GLU A 37 -7.05 -31.95 17.82
CA GLU A 37 -7.75 -31.55 19.03
C GLU A 37 -7.02 -30.43 19.78
N LYS A 38 -5.69 -30.50 19.89
CA LYS A 38 -4.90 -29.46 20.55
C LYS A 38 -4.91 -28.14 19.78
N ARG A 39 -4.89 -28.18 18.45
CA ARG A 39 -5.05 -26.98 17.60
C ARG A 39 -6.42 -26.34 17.77
N GLU A 40 -7.47 -27.14 17.77
CA GLU A 40 -8.84 -26.67 17.99
C GLU A 40 -9.01 -26.07 19.40
N SER A 41 -8.47 -26.74 20.42
CA SER A 41 -8.46 -26.24 21.79
C SER A 41 -7.73 -24.91 21.90
N MET A 42 -6.56 -24.79 21.27
CA MET A 42 -5.79 -23.54 21.25
C MET A 42 -6.57 -22.42 20.57
N LYS A 43 -7.21 -22.69 19.42
CA LYS A 43 -8.06 -21.72 18.73
C LYS A 43 -9.22 -21.26 19.63
N SER A 44 -9.86 -22.20 20.31
CA SER A 44 -10.96 -21.94 21.22
C SER A 44 -10.56 -21.04 22.40
N VAL A 45 -9.32 -21.14 22.91
CA VAL A 45 -8.82 -20.24 23.96
C VAL A 45 -8.85 -18.78 23.48
N PHE A 46 -8.36 -18.50 22.27
CA PHE A 46 -8.35 -17.14 21.74
C PHE A 46 -9.75 -16.65 21.32
N GLU A 47 -10.60 -17.54 20.80
CA GLU A 47 -11.97 -17.18 20.40
C GLU A 47 -12.86 -16.84 21.60
N ASN A 48 -12.61 -17.45 22.76
CA ASN A 48 -13.36 -17.22 23.99
C ASN A 48 -12.68 -16.24 24.95
N ASP A 49 -11.57 -15.63 24.55
CA ASP A 49 -10.89 -14.64 25.38
C ASP A 49 -11.66 -13.31 25.35
N VAL A 50 -12.34 -13.03 26.47
CA VAL A 50 -13.17 -11.82 26.63
C VAL A 50 -12.33 -10.55 26.53
N GLN A 51 -11.10 -10.55 27.06
CA GLN A 51 -10.24 -9.36 27.04
C GLN A 51 -9.79 -9.01 25.62
N LEU A 52 -9.47 -10.03 24.81
CA LEU A 52 -9.14 -9.87 23.40
C LEU A 52 -10.33 -9.31 22.62
N GLU A 53 -11.54 -9.81 22.88
CA GLU A 53 -12.74 -9.31 22.21
C GLU A 53 -13.08 -7.87 22.61
N GLU A 54 -12.97 -7.54 23.91
CA GLU A 54 -13.11 -6.16 24.40
C GLU A 54 -12.07 -5.21 23.77
N ALA A 55 -10.82 -5.67 23.64
CA ALA A 55 -9.77 -4.89 22.99
C ALA A 55 -10.07 -4.64 21.50
N LYS A 56 -10.57 -5.65 20.77
CA LYS A 56 -11.00 -5.47 19.37
C LYS A 56 -12.16 -4.49 19.25
N ALA A 57 -13.16 -4.62 20.12
CA ALA A 57 -14.31 -3.72 20.16
C ALA A 57 -13.86 -2.28 20.44
N GLU A 58 -12.90 -2.08 21.36
CA GLU A 58 -12.35 -0.76 21.64
C GLU A 58 -11.61 -0.16 20.45
N VAL A 59 -10.78 -0.95 19.76
CA VAL A 59 -10.10 -0.49 18.53
C VAL A 59 -11.13 -0.05 17.49
N GLU A 60 -12.21 -0.80 17.29
CA GLU A 60 -13.25 -0.43 16.32
C GLU A 60 -13.96 0.87 16.74
N ARG A 61 -14.30 1.03 18.02
CA ARG A 61 -14.87 2.27 18.55
C ARG A 61 -13.95 3.48 18.32
N GLN A 62 -12.66 3.34 18.62
CA GLN A 62 -11.67 4.40 18.41
C GLN A 62 -11.50 4.73 16.91
N ASN A 63 -11.55 3.73 16.03
CA ASN A 63 -11.48 3.94 14.59
C ASN A 63 -12.70 4.71 14.06
N VAL A 64 -13.90 4.40 14.54
CA VAL A 64 -15.12 5.14 14.20
C VAL A 64 -15.00 6.58 14.68
N ALA A 65 -14.64 6.80 15.95
CA ALA A 65 -14.48 8.14 16.52
C ALA A 65 -13.42 8.97 15.76
N LEU A 66 -12.30 8.36 15.35
CA LEU A 66 -11.28 9.01 14.53
C LEU A 66 -11.82 9.44 13.16
N LYS A 67 -12.59 8.57 12.49
CA LYS A 67 -13.20 8.87 11.19
C LYS A 67 -14.20 10.03 11.32
N GLU A 68 -15.06 10.00 12.33
CA GLU A 68 -16.00 11.07 12.62
C GLU A 68 -15.28 12.40 12.89
N ARG A 69 -14.24 12.39 13.74
CA ARG A 69 -13.49 13.61 14.04
C ARG A 69 -12.79 14.18 12.81
N LYS A 70 -12.24 13.34 11.94
CA LYS A 70 -11.66 13.77 10.65
C LYS A 70 -12.72 14.40 9.75
N SER A 71 -13.89 13.79 9.66
CA SER A 71 -15.00 14.33 8.86
C SER A 71 -15.46 15.69 9.39
N GLN A 72 -15.63 15.83 10.70
CA GLN A 72 -15.96 17.10 11.35
C GLN A 72 -14.92 18.18 11.06
N LEU A 73 -13.63 17.87 11.20
CA LEU A 73 -12.55 18.82 10.87
C LEU A 73 -12.56 19.22 9.40
N GLN A 74 -12.90 18.31 8.48
CA GLN A 74 -12.99 18.65 7.06
C GLN A 74 -14.16 19.58 6.74
N SER A 75 -15.25 19.51 7.51
CA SER A 75 -16.40 20.41 7.45
C SER A 75 -16.26 21.65 8.33
N ASP A 76 -15.19 21.77 9.11
CA ASP A 76 -14.97 22.91 9.98
C ASP A 76 -14.90 24.20 9.15
N PRO A 77 -15.61 25.27 9.53
CA PRO A 77 -15.59 26.52 8.80
C PRO A 77 -14.18 27.10 8.61
N GLN A 78 -13.28 26.95 9.59
CA GLN A 78 -11.90 27.44 9.48
C GLN A 78 -11.13 26.66 8.42
N VAL A 79 -11.27 25.33 8.40
CA VAL A 79 -10.62 24.47 7.39
C VAL A 79 -11.20 24.74 5.99
N THR A 80 -12.49 25.00 5.91
CA THR A 80 -13.15 25.34 4.64
C THR A 80 -12.69 26.70 4.12
N SER A 81 -12.60 27.72 4.99
CA SER A 81 -12.05 29.03 4.65
C SER A 81 -10.62 28.91 4.12
N LEU A 82 -9.76 28.19 4.84
CA LEU A 82 -8.37 27.99 4.41
C LEU A 82 -8.27 27.31 3.03
N LYS A 83 -9.16 26.36 2.71
CA LYS A 83 -9.19 25.74 1.37
C LYS A 83 -9.55 26.74 0.29
N VAL A 84 -10.49 27.65 0.56
CA VAL A 84 -10.89 28.71 -0.37
C VAL A 84 -9.72 29.68 -0.55
N ASP A 85 -9.11 30.15 0.54
CA ASP A 85 -7.96 31.07 0.49
C ASP A 85 -6.79 30.47 -0.31
N ILE A 86 -6.50 29.17 -0.10
CA ILE A 86 -5.47 28.45 -0.87
C ILE A 86 -5.83 28.39 -2.35
N ALA A 87 -7.10 28.15 -2.70
CA ALA A 87 -7.53 28.10 -4.09
C ALA A 87 -7.41 29.46 -4.77
N GLU A 88 -7.84 30.53 -4.10
CA GLU A 88 -7.74 31.90 -4.60
C GLU A 88 -6.29 32.33 -4.79
N LEU A 89 -5.41 32.07 -3.82
CA LEU A 89 -3.98 32.38 -3.93
C LEU A 89 -3.31 31.63 -5.09
N ASN A 90 -3.72 30.39 -5.37
CA ASN A 90 -3.19 29.65 -6.52
C ASN A 90 -3.64 30.22 -7.86
N GLU A 91 -4.89 30.68 -7.98
CA GLU A 91 -5.36 31.33 -9.20
C GLU A 91 -4.65 32.68 -9.41
N GLN A 92 -4.57 33.51 -8.36
CA GLN A 92 -3.82 34.77 -8.40
C GLN A 92 -2.36 34.57 -8.79
N LYS A 93 -1.71 33.54 -8.23
CA LYS A 93 -0.34 33.17 -8.59
C LYS A 93 -0.22 32.84 -10.07
N LYS A 94 -1.13 32.02 -10.61
CA LYS A 94 -1.11 31.60 -12.00
C LYS A 94 -1.30 32.78 -12.96
N GLU A 95 -2.26 33.66 -12.68
CA GLU A 95 -2.48 34.88 -13.47
C GLU A 95 -1.25 35.80 -13.46
N LEU A 96 -0.61 35.94 -12.29
CA LEU A 96 0.61 36.74 -12.15
C LEU A 96 1.79 36.11 -12.90
N GLU A 97 1.97 34.80 -12.81
CA GLU A 97 3.02 34.07 -13.54
C GLU A 97 2.84 34.18 -15.06
N GLU A 98 1.60 34.06 -15.57
CA GLU A 98 1.28 34.25 -16.99
C GLU A 98 1.58 35.69 -17.44
N THR A 99 1.13 36.68 -16.66
CA THR A 99 1.40 38.10 -16.92
C THR A 99 2.90 38.40 -16.92
N LEU A 100 3.63 37.94 -15.90
CA LEU A 100 5.07 38.10 -15.77
C LEU A 100 5.81 37.42 -16.92
N SER A 101 5.43 36.20 -17.30
CA SER A 101 6.01 35.50 -18.44
C SER A 101 5.87 36.31 -19.74
N ASN A 102 4.70 36.89 -20.00
CA ASN A 102 4.49 37.75 -21.17
C ASN A 102 5.41 38.98 -21.14
N HIS A 103 5.53 39.64 -19.98
CA HIS A 103 6.43 40.77 -19.82
C HIS A 103 7.90 40.39 -20.04
N LEU A 104 8.35 39.26 -19.51
CA LEU A 104 9.72 38.78 -19.66
C LEU A 104 10.05 38.41 -21.11
N VAL A 105 9.11 37.79 -21.84
CA VAL A 105 9.24 37.53 -23.29
C VAL A 105 9.39 38.85 -24.06
N ASN A 106 8.53 39.82 -23.78
CA ASN A 106 8.59 41.14 -24.43
C ASN A 106 9.90 41.88 -24.09
N TYR A 107 10.32 41.85 -22.83
CA TYR A 107 11.58 42.44 -22.38
C TYR A 107 12.78 41.84 -23.11
N HIS A 108 12.84 40.51 -23.19
CA HIS A 108 13.88 39.81 -23.94
C HIS A 108 13.85 40.17 -25.43
N ALA A 109 12.66 40.28 -26.04
CA ALA A 109 12.55 40.66 -27.45
C ALA A 109 13.08 42.08 -27.74
N LEU A 110 12.94 43.01 -26.79
CA LEU A 110 13.38 44.39 -26.93
C LEU A 110 14.86 44.60 -26.59
N THR A 111 15.37 43.89 -25.57
CA THR A 111 16.70 44.13 -24.99
C THR A 111 17.71 43.06 -25.34
N ASN A 112 17.25 41.90 -25.82
CA ASN A 112 18.05 40.68 -25.96
C ASN A 112 18.76 40.25 -24.66
N SER A 113 18.25 40.67 -23.50
CA SER A 113 18.74 40.31 -22.18
C SER A 113 17.85 39.25 -21.53
N THR A 114 18.48 38.33 -20.79
CA THR A 114 17.84 37.32 -19.93
C THR A 114 17.99 37.62 -18.43
N SER A 115 18.39 38.85 -18.10
CA SER A 115 18.45 39.35 -16.73
C SER A 115 17.92 40.78 -16.65
N PHE A 116 17.41 41.16 -15.48
CA PHE A 116 17.02 42.52 -15.16
C PHE A 116 17.44 42.89 -13.74
N ASP A 117 17.74 44.16 -13.51
CA ASP A 117 18.11 44.66 -12.19
C ASP A 117 16.84 45.10 -11.43
N THR A 118 16.82 44.83 -10.14
CA THR A 118 15.74 45.18 -9.23
C THR A 118 16.02 46.52 -8.54
N SER A 119 14.97 47.14 -7.99
CA SER A 119 15.07 48.39 -7.23
C SER A 119 16.02 48.29 -6.03
N ASP A 120 16.21 47.06 -5.53
CA ASP A 120 16.96 46.79 -4.31
C ASP A 120 18.44 46.50 -4.62
N GLY A 121 18.83 46.57 -5.89
CA GLY A 121 20.21 46.40 -6.36
C GLY A 121 20.58 44.95 -6.72
N ASP A 122 19.65 44.00 -6.58
CA ASP A 122 19.85 42.62 -7.02
C ASP A 122 19.59 42.47 -8.52
N GLN A 123 20.27 41.53 -9.17
CA GLN A 123 19.99 41.13 -10.53
C GLN A 123 19.26 39.79 -10.57
N TRP A 124 18.13 39.76 -11.26
CA TRP A 124 17.32 38.55 -11.41
C TRP A 124 17.47 38.00 -12.83
N GLU A 125 17.82 36.72 -12.93
CA GLU A 125 17.89 35.99 -14.20
C GLU A 125 16.57 35.27 -14.47
N PHE A 126 16.19 35.20 -15.75
CA PHE A 126 15.02 34.48 -16.20
C PHE A 126 15.28 33.68 -17.47
N ASN A 127 14.43 32.69 -17.75
CA ASN A 127 14.50 31.91 -18.97
C ASN A 127 13.21 32.00 -19.79
N ILE A 128 13.35 32.00 -21.11
CA ILE A 128 12.21 31.91 -22.03
C ILE A 128 12.00 30.44 -22.37
N LYS A 129 10.84 29.88 -22.00
CA LYS A 129 10.47 28.50 -22.32
C LYS A 129 9.35 28.47 -23.36
N ALA A 130 9.69 28.04 -24.57
CA ALA A 130 8.70 27.62 -25.56
C ALA A 130 8.40 26.11 -25.41
N LYS A 131 7.14 25.70 -25.54
CA LYS A 131 6.73 24.29 -25.58
C LYS A 131 5.89 24.01 -26.82
N ILE A 132 6.19 22.93 -27.53
CA ILE A 132 5.39 22.44 -28.65
C ILE A 132 4.17 21.70 -28.10
N LYS A 133 2.96 22.15 -28.44
CA LYS A 133 1.75 21.32 -28.31
C LYS A 133 1.63 20.50 -29.61
N GLY A 134 1.53 19.17 -29.50
CA GLY A 134 1.80 18.20 -30.56
C GLY A 134 1.19 18.46 -31.96
N LYS A 135 1.77 17.80 -32.98
CA LYS A 135 1.40 17.95 -34.39
C LYS A 135 -0.09 17.64 -34.63
N LYS A 136 -0.88 18.62 -35.10
CA LYS A 136 -2.21 18.36 -35.65
C LYS A 136 -2.05 17.51 -36.91
N MET A 137 -2.56 16.28 -36.90
CA MET A 137 -2.77 15.51 -38.11
C MET A 137 -4.01 16.08 -38.80
N GLU A 138 -3.83 16.77 -39.93
CA GLU A 138 -4.94 17.04 -40.84
C GLU A 138 -5.43 15.68 -41.37
N LYS A 139 -6.69 15.34 -41.08
CA LYS A 139 -7.35 14.22 -41.76
C LYS A 139 -7.57 14.66 -43.20
N THR A 140 -6.86 14.02 -44.13
CA THR A 140 -7.19 14.08 -45.54
C THR A 140 -8.42 13.20 -45.72
N ASP A 141 -9.60 13.81 -45.88
CA ASP A 141 -10.80 13.10 -46.31
C ASP A 141 -10.55 12.56 -47.73
N ASN A 142 -10.80 11.26 -47.90
CA ASN A 142 -10.56 10.49 -49.11
C ASN A 142 -11.86 10.35 -49.93
#